data_AF-A0A914Y5R5-F1
#
_entry.id   AF-A0A914Y5R5-F1
#
_cell.length_a   1.000
_cell.length_b   1.000
_cell.length_c   1.000
_cell.angle_alpha   90.00
_cell.angle_beta   90.00
_cell.angle_gamma   90.00
#
_symmetry.space_group_name_H-M   'P 1'
#
loop_
_entity.id
_entity.type
_entity.pdbx_description
1 polymer ?
#
loop_
_entity_poly.entity_id
_entity_poly.type
_entity_poly.pdbx_seq_one_letter_code
_entity_poly.pdbx_strand_id
1 'polypeptide(L)'
;MIARLRRRFESKSRDSVGSPPTSPGFGKSLNFQCVICFESYPSQEGFIVCKPFEAAVTSPRDPHKLCIDCIRGHCHAAIDDMALAPGGIGLRCPDPNCKNVLHFADFKFYLGPEDHERLEKRMQHESVTSASLSDLVAESKLSEIVVRVCHRCNVQYVKQDGCNKMT
;
A
#
# COMPACT_ATOMS: atom_id res chain seq x y z
N MET A 1 -27.84 18.28 -14.02
CA MET A 1 -27.07 19.51 -13.80
C MET A 1 -26.03 19.29 -12.70
N ILE A 2 -24.83 18.78 -13.03
CA ILE A 2 -23.69 18.78 -12.10
C ILE A 2 -22.47 19.17 -12.93
N ALA A 3 -21.95 20.37 -12.66
CA ALA A 3 -20.95 21.06 -13.45
C ALA A 3 -19.54 20.56 -13.16
N ARG A 4 -18.76 20.37 -14.23
CA ARG A 4 -17.35 19.98 -14.25
C ARG A 4 -16.48 21.11 -13.66
N LEU A 5 -15.91 20.88 -12.47
CA LEU A 5 -14.86 21.75 -11.92
C LEU A 5 -13.48 21.29 -12.44
N ARG A 6 -13.09 21.84 -13.60
CA ARG A 6 -11.70 21.85 -14.05
C ARG A 6 -10.93 22.89 -13.21
N ARG A 7 -10.06 22.46 -12.30
CA ARG A 7 -9.07 23.38 -11.70
C ARG A 7 -7.99 23.68 -12.73
N ARG A 8 -7.90 24.95 -13.14
CA ARG A 8 -6.75 25.53 -13.84
C ARG A 8 -5.53 25.42 -12.93
N PHE A 9 -4.53 24.67 -13.35
CA PHE A 9 -3.16 24.86 -12.87
C PHE A 9 -2.62 26.13 -13.54
N GLU A 10 -2.39 27.17 -12.74
CA GLU A 10 -1.67 28.37 -13.19
C GLU A 10 -0.18 28.06 -13.32
N SER A 11 0.27 27.95 -14.56
CA SER A 11 1.68 27.88 -14.95
C SER A 11 2.37 29.20 -14.63
N LYS A 12 3.09 29.25 -13.51
CA LYS A 12 3.94 30.39 -13.14
C LYS A 12 5.27 30.28 -13.89
N SER A 13 5.34 30.92 -15.05
CA SER A 13 6.59 31.19 -15.77
C SER A 13 7.50 32.04 -14.88
N ARG A 14 8.58 31.45 -14.37
CA ARG A 14 9.65 32.18 -13.69
C ARG A 14 10.84 32.30 -14.62
N ASP A 15 11.22 33.54 -14.80
CA ASP A 15 12.28 34.04 -15.64
C ASP A 15 13.64 33.44 -15.31
N SER A 16 14.40 33.26 -16.39
CA SER A 16 15.79 32.85 -16.46
C SER A 16 16.71 33.78 -15.65
N VAL A 17 17.28 33.27 -14.56
CA VAL A 17 18.43 33.89 -13.88
C VAL A 17 19.68 33.10 -14.26
N GLY A 18 20.72 33.84 -14.66
CA GLY A 18 21.90 33.36 -15.38
C GLY A 18 22.67 32.19 -14.77
N SER A 19 23.28 31.40 -15.65
CA SER A 19 24.07 30.22 -15.34
C SER A 19 25.43 30.59 -14.73
N PRO A 20 25.83 30.00 -13.59
CA PRO A 20 27.21 30.08 -13.10
C PRO A 20 28.16 29.15 -13.90
N PRO A 21 29.48 29.41 -13.87
CA PRO A 21 30.46 28.72 -14.70
C PRO A 21 30.61 27.24 -14.33
N THR A 22 30.65 26.42 -15.38
CA THR A 22 30.80 24.97 -15.38
C THR A 22 32.17 24.55 -14.86
N SER A 23 32.19 23.95 -13.67
CA SER A 23 33.32 23.19 -13.17
C SER A 23 33.28 21.76 -13.74
N PRO A 24 34.36 21.22 -14.33
CA PRO A 24 34.37 19.88 -14.87
C PRO A 24 34.80 18.87 -13.80
N GLY A 25 33.90 17.96 -13.42
CA GLY A 25 34.27 16.69 -12.79
C GLY A 25 33.52 16.35 -11.50
N PHE A 26 32.93 15.15 -11.49
CA PHE A 26 32.36 14.42 -10.34
C PHE A 26 31.01 14.88 -9.80
N GLY A 27 29.96 14.52 -10.54
CA GLY A 27 28.62 14.36 -9.98
C GLY A 27 27.62 14.08 -11.10
N LYS A 28 27.43 12.81 -11.47
CA LYS A 28 26.26 12.47 -12.29
C LYS A 28 25.05 12.84 -11.44
N SER A 29 24.33 13.89 -11.81
CA SER A 29 23.05 14.24 -11.21
C SER A 29 22.14 13.04 -11.38
N LEU A 30 22.00 12.24 -10.33
CA LEU A 30 21.12 11.09 -10.33
C LEU A 30 19.71 11.68 -10.31
N ASN A 31 19.06 11.74 -11.46
CA ASN A 31 17.65 12.05 -11.52
C ASN A 31 16.87 10.73 -11.41
N PHE A 32 15.65 10.79 -10.89
CA PHE A 32 14.71 9.68 -10.93
C PHE A 32 13.41 10.12 -11.58
N GLN A 33 12.69 9.19 -12.20
CA GLN A 33 11.38 9.43 -12.77
C GLN A 33 10.30 8.92 -11.82
N CYS A 34 9.32 9.75 -11.49
CA CYS A 34 8.18 9.36 -10.66
C CYS A 34 7.23 8.45 -11.46
N VAL A 35 6.78 7.35 -10.86
CA VAL A 35 5.87 6.39 -11.53
C VAL A 35 4.42 6.89 -11.70
N ILE A 36 4.02 7.96 -10.99
CA ILE A 36 2.67 8.53 -11.08
C ILE A 36 2.62 9.69 -12.09
N CYS A 37 3.43 10.73 -11.89
CA CYS A 37 3.40 11.92 -12.75
C CYS A 37 4.35 11.85 -13.95
N PHE A 38 5.26 10.86 -13.99
CA PHE A 38 6.28 10.68 -15.04
C PHE A 38 7.29 11.84 -15.17
N GLU A 39 7.30 12.78 -14.22
CA GLU A 39 8.28 13.86 -14.15
C GLU A 39 9.63 13.36 -13.59
N SER A 40 10.70 14.04 -13.98
CA SER A 40 12.07 13.77 -13.51
C SER A 40 12.46 14.72 -12.39
N TYR A 41 12.90 14.16 -11.27
CA TYR A 41 13.31 14.91 -10.08
C TYR A 41 14.77 14.62 -9.73
N PRO A 42 15.50 15.58 -9.14
CA PRO A 42 16.83 15.31 -8.59
C PRO A 42 16.73 14.36 -7.39
N SER A 43 17.63 13.38 -7.29
CA SER A 43 17.64 12.42 -6.17
C SER A 43 17.83 13.05 -4.78
N GLN A 44 18.20 14.34 -4.72
CA GLN A 44 18.37 15.09 -3.47
C GLN A 44 17.05 15.55 -2.86
N GLU A 45 15.96 15.67 -3.64
CA GLU A 45 14.67 16.19 -3.16
C GLU A 45 13.89 15.18 -2.30
N GLY A 46 14.40 13.96 -2.14
CA GLY A 46 13.74 12.88 -1.42
C GLY A 46 12.67 12.20 -2.28
N PHE A 47 12.58 10.89 -2.12
CA PHE A 47 11.63 10.05 -2.83
C PHE A 47 11.24 8.86 -1.97
N ILE A 48 10.05 8.34 -2.21
CA ILE A 48 9.58 7.13 -1.54
C ILE A 48 9.76 5.95 -2.48
N VAL A 49 10.25 4.84 -1.95
CA VAL A 49 10.51 3.61 -2.69
C VAL A 49 9.56 2.53 -2.19
N CYS A 50 8.89 1.82 -3.09
CA CYS A 50 8.11 0.67 -2.69
C CYS A 50 9.03 -0.48 -2.21
N LYS A 51 8.67 -1.12 -1.11
CA LYS A 51 9.40 -2.24 -0.50
C LYS A 51 8.59 -3.52 -0.61
N PRO A 52 9.23 -4.69 -0.77
CA PRO A 52 8.53 -5.96 -0.81
C PRO A 52 7.74 -6.18 0.50
N PHE A 53 6.48 -6.59 0.37
CA PHE A 53 5.57 -6.82 1.52
C PHE A 53 5.99 -8.03 2.35
N GLU A 54 6.50 -9.07 1.70
CA GLU A 54 7.07 -10.26 2.32
C GLU A 54 8.44 -10.54 1.70
N ALA A 55 9.31 -11.27 2.41
CA ALA A 55 10.61 -11.74 1.90
C ALA A 55 10.49 -12.73 0.71
N ALA A 56 9.29 -12.90 0.15
CA ALA A 56 8.99 -13.83 -0.91
C ALA A 56 9.52 -13.33 -2.27
N VAL A 57 10.62 -13.97 -2.68
CA VAL A 57 11.13 -14.15 -4.06
C VAL A 57 11.02 -12.91 -4.95
N THR A 58 12.08 -12.09 -4.88
CA THR A 58 12.32 -10.95 -5.76
C THR A 58 12.38 -11.40 -7.22
N SER A 59 11.32 -11.14 -7.99
CA SER A 59 11.54 -10.80 -9.39
C SER A 59 12.39 -9.52 -9.42
N PRO A 60 13.45 -9.43 -10.23
CA PRO A 60 14.40 -8.31 -10.27
C PRO A 60 13.80 -7.08 -10.96
N ARG A 61 12.57 -6.69 -10.59
CA ARG A 61 11.98 -5.44 -11.07
C ARG A 61 12.57 -4.30 -10.28
N ASP A 62 12.91 -3.23 -10.99
CA ASP A 62 13.38 -2.01 -10.39
C ASP A 62 12.34 -1.47 -9.40
N PRO A 63 12.77 -0.99 -8.22
CA PRO A 63 11.84 -0.52 -7.22
C PRO A 63 11.19 0.79 -7.67
N HIS A 64 9.87 0.87 -7.55
CA HIS A 64 9.11 2.05 -7.98
C HIS A 64 9.40 3.25 -7.07
N LYS A 65 9.75 4.38 -7.68
CA LYS A 65 10.07 5.64 -7.01
C LYS A 65 8.93 6.64 -7.20
N LEU A 66 8.52 7.27 -6.11
CA LEU A 66 7.46 8.27 -6.09
C LEU A 66 8.01 9.60 -5.57
N CYS A 67 7.63 10.71 -6.22
CA CYS A 67 7.90 12.05 -5.70
C CYS A 67 6.98 12.39 -4.50
N ILE A 68 7.39 13.38 -3.72
CA ILE A 68 6.72 13.79 -2.47
C ILE A 68 5.28 14.26 -2.72
N ASP A 69 5.02 14.96 -3.81
CA ASP A 69 3.67 15.46 -4.10
C ASP A 69 2.72 14.34 -4.51
N CYS A 70 3.22 13.38 -5.28
CA CYS A 70 2.43 12.21 -5.66
C CYS A 70 2.11 11.32 -4.46
N ILE A 71 3.04 11.13 -3.51
CA ILE A 71 2.74 10.36 -2.29
C ILE A 71 1.70 11.08 -1.41
N ARG A 72 1.73 12.41 -1.30
CA ARG A 72 0.70 13.18 -0.58
C ARG A 72 -0.68 12.98 -1.20
N GLY A 73 -0.77 13.12 -2.52
CA GLY A 73 -2.02 12.85 -3.25
C GLY A 73 -2.51 11.42 -3.05
N HIS A 74 -1.59 10.46 -3.07
CA HIS A 74 -1.90 9.04 -2.81
C HIS A 74 -2.41 8.80 -1.39
N CYS A 75 -1.79 9.42 -0.38
CA CYS A 75 -2.26 9.37 1.01
C CYS A 75 -3.65 9.97 1.16
N HIS A 76 -3.92 11.12 0.54
CA HIS A 76 -5.24 11.76 0.60
C HIS A 76 -6.32 10.86 -0.01
N ALA A 77 -6.05 10.27 -1.18
CA ALA A 77 -6.97 9.33 -1.80
C ALA A 77 -7.15 8.03 -0.98
N ALA A 78 -6.11 7.60 -0.24
CA ALA A 78 -6.19 6.46 0.68
C ALA A 78 -6.98 6.75 1.96
N ILE A 79 -7.12 8.01 2.35
CA ILE A 79 -8.00 8.40 3.46
C ILE A 79 -9.47 8.27 3.07
N ASP A 80 -9.82 8.49 1.80
CA ASP A 80 -11.20 8.46 1.33
C ASP A 80 -11.60 7.05 0.85
N ASP A 81 -10.94 6.51 -0.17
CA ASP A 81 -11.44 5.33 -0.90
C ASP A 81 -10.39 4.27 -1.24
N MET A 82 -9.09 4.56 -1.06
CA MET A 82 -8.06 3.62 -1.49
C MET A 82 -7.73 2.55 -0.45
N ALA A 83 -7.59 1.32 -0.95
CA ALA A 83 -7.35 0.16 -0.11
C ALA A 83 -5.91 0.18 0.45
N LEU A 84 -5.81 0.29 1.77
CA LEU A 84 -4.58 0.15 2.53
C LEU A 84 -3.88 -1.19 2.21
N ALA A 85 -2.59 -1.25 2.50
CA ALA A 85 -1.87 -2.51 2.47
C ALA A 85 -2.43 -3.45 3.56
N PRO A 86 -2.54 -4.78 3.29
CA PRO A 86 -3.00 -5.73 4.28
C PRO A 86 -2.18 -5.65 5.57
N GLY A 87 -2.85 -5.78 6.71
CA GLY A 87 -2.26 -5.61 8.04
C GLY A 87 -2.06 -4.16 8.48
N GLY A 88 -2.47 -3.18 7.69
CA GLY A 88 -2.41 -1.76 8.08
C GLY A 88 -0.97 -1.24 8.22
N ILE A 89 -0.01 -1.76 7.45
CA ILE A 89 1.42 -1.41 7.53
C ILE A 89 1.78 -0.15 6.71
N GLY A 90 0.92 0.20 5.75
CA GLY A 90 1.09 1.38 4.92
C GLY A 90 0.17 1.37 3.70
N LEU A 91 0.65 1.93 2.60
CA LEU A 91 -0.09 2.04 1.34
C LEU A 91 0.37 1.01 0.32
N ARG A 92 -0.52 0.59 -0.58
CA ARG A 92 -0.12 -0.21 -1.75
C ARG A 92 0.64 0.66 -2.74
N CYS A 93 1.57 0.05 -3.47
CA CYS A 93 2.20 0.70 -4.61
C CYS A 93 1.10 1.12 -5.64
N PRO A 94 1.18 2.33 -6.22
CA PRO A 94 0.23 2.78 -7.24
C PRO A 94 0.27 1.96 -8.54
N ASP A 95 1.37 1.24 -8.80
CA ASP A 95 1.46 0.36 -9.96
C ASP A 95 0.55 -0.87 -9.78
N PRO A 96 -0.39 -1.13 -10.71
CA PRO A 96 -1.40 -2.18 -10.56
C PRO A 96 -0.81 -3.60 -10.60
N ASN A 97 0.39 -3.77 -11.14
CA ASN A 97 1.09 -5.05 -11.22
C ASN A 97 2.09 -5.23 -10.06
N CYS A 98 2.15 -4.28 -9.14
CA CYS A 98 3.09 -4.27 -8.03
C CYS A 98 2.40 -4.63 -6.72
N LYS A 99 2.87 -5.69 -6.06
CA LYS A 99 2.41 -6.11 -4.74
C LYS A 99 3.20 -5.50 -3.58
N ASN A 100 4.15 -4.61 -3.89
CA ASN A 100 4.98 -3.95 -2.89
C ASN A 100 4.17 -2.90 -2.13
N VAL A 101 4.69 -2.54 -0.97
CA VAL A 101 4.07 -1.57 -0.07
C VAL A 101 4.96 -0.35 0.14
N LEU A 102 4.32 0.77 0.38
CA LEU A 102 4.94 2.01 0.84
C LEU A 102 4.75 2.02 2.35
N HIS A 103 5.82 1.86 3.13
CA HIS A 103 5.71 1.85 4.58
C HIS A 103 5.38 3.24 5.10
N PHE A 104 4.43 3.33 6.03
CA PHE A 104 4.03 4.61 6.63
C PHE A 104 5.20 5.36 7.28
N ALA A 105 6.15 4.63 7.87
CA ALA A 105 7.36 5.20 8.45
C ALA A 105 8.20 6.02 7.44
N ASP A 106 8.18 5.65 6.16
CA ASP A 106 8.99 6.30 5.12
C ASP A 106 8.40 7.66 4.69
N PHE A 107 7.07 7.82 4.77
CA PHE A 107 6.41 9.02 4.24
C PHE A 107 5.62 9.85 5.25
N LYS A 108 5.47 9.40 6.50
CA LYS A 108 4.70 10.11 7.53
C LYS A 108 5.14 11.56 7.76
N PHE A 109 6.43 11.86 7.58
CA PHE A 109 6.99 13.20 7.78
C PHE A 109 6.59 14.21 6.70
N TYR A 110 6.09 13.73 5.55
CA TYR A 110 5.65 14.60 4.46
C TYR A 110 4.17 14.96 4.56
N LEU A 111 3.42 14.35 5.47
CA LEU A 111 2.00 14.59 5.66
C LEU A 111 1.74 15.75 6.62
N GLY A 112 0.63 16.46 6.40
CA GLY A 112 0.11 17.41 7.38
C GLY A 112 -0.42 16.67 8.63
N PRO A 113 -0.55 17.36 9.78
CA PRO A 113 -0.98 16.72 11.02
C PRO A 113 -2.38 16.11 10.92
N GLU A 114 -3.29 16.75 10.19
CA GLU A 114 -4.65 16.26 9.97
C GLU A 114 -4.66 14.95 9.14
N ASP A 115 -3.98 14.95 7.99
CA ASP A 115 -3.88 13.77 7.13
C ASP A 115 -3.16 12.61 7.84
N HIS A 116 -2.13 12.93 8.65
CA HIS A 116 -1.40 11.95 9.44
C HIS A 116 -2.33 11.24 10.42
N GLU A 117 -3.07 11.98 11.25
CA GLU A 117 -3.98 11.40 12.24
C GLU A 117 -5.10 10.59 11.57
N ARG A 118 -5.69 11.11 10.48
CA ARG A 118 -6.76 10.41 9.75
C ARG A 118 -6.26 9.11 9.13
N LEU A 119 -5.08 9.13 8.50
CA LEU A 119 -4.51 7.94 7.88
C LEU A 119 -4.09 6.91 8.92
N GLU A 120 -3.49 7.34 10.03
CA GLU A 120 -3.10 6.45 11.13
C GLU A 120 -4.31 5.74 11.76
N LYS A 121 -5.41 6.46 12.01
CA LYS A 121 -6.66 5.86 12.49
C LYS A 121 -7.21 4.81 11.52
N ARG A 122 -7.17 5.09 10.21
CA ARG A 122 -7.57 4.12 9.19
C ARG A 122 -6.67 2.88 9.18
N MET A 123 -5.37 3.06 9.31
CA MET A 123 -4.41 1.96 9.39
C MET A 123 -4.63 1.06 10.62
N GLN A 124 -4.91 1.67 11.77
CA GLN A 124 -5.28 0.94 12.98
C GLN A 124 -6.60 0.17 12.83
N HIS A 125 -7.60 0.77 12.18
CA HIS A 125 -8.86 0.07 11.90
C HIS A 125 -8.64 -1.15 10.99
N GLU A 126 -7.82 -1.01 9.94
CA GLU A 126 -7.49 -2.10 9.02
C GLU A 126 -6.70 -3.22 9.71
N SER A 127 -5.75 -2.88 10.60
CA SER A 127 -4.99 -3.89 11.34
C SER A 127 -5.88 -4.72 12.27
N VAL A 128 -6.81 -4.08 12.98
CA VAL A 128 -7.81 -4.77 13.82
C VAL A 128 -8.75 -5.62 12.97
N THR A 129 -9.22 -5.10 11.84
CA THR A 129 -10.15 -5.81 10.95
C THR A 129 -9.49 -7.05 10.33
N SER A 130 -8.25 -6.91 9.86
CA SER A 130 -7.50 -8.03 9.27
C SER A 130 -7.14 -9.12 10.28
N ALA A 131 -6.83 -8.76 11.53
CA ALA A 131 -6.66 -9.72 12.61
C ALA A 131 -7.96 -10.49 12.89
N SER A 132 -9.07 -9.76 13.04
CA SER A 132 -10.38 -10.35 13.39
C SER A 132 -10.89 -11.33 12.33
N LEU A 133 -10.67 -11.04 11.04
CA LEU A 133 -11.05 -11.95 9.95
C LEU A 133 -10.23 -13.25 9.94
N SER A 134 -8.97 -13.18 10.34
CA SER A 134 -8.09 -14.35 10.38
C SER A 134 -8.57 -15.35 11.43
N ASP A 135 -9.02 -14.87 12.58
CA ASP A 135 -9.55 -15.69 13.67
C ASP A 135 -10.86 -16.39 13.26
N LEU A 136 -11.81 -15.66 12.65
CA LEU A 136 -13.08 -16.24 12.18
C LEU A 136 -12.88 -17.32 11.09
N VAL A 137 -11.92 -17.11 10.20
CA VAL A 137 -11.56 -18.10 9.17
C VAL A 137 -10.92 -19.34 9.80
N ALA A 138 -10.07 -19.14 10.82
CA ALA A 138 -9.49 -20.25 11.56
C ALA A 138 -10.57 -21.08 12.28
N GLU A 139 -11.52 -20.43 12.98
CA GLU A 139 -12.64 -21.09 13.64
C GLU A 139 -13.53 -21.88 12.66
N SER A 140 -13.82 -21.30 11.50
CA SER A 140 -14.61 -21.97 10.45
C SER A 140 -13.92 -23.23 9.93
N LYS A 141 -12.60 -23.17 9.70
CA LYS A 141 -11.83 -24.35 9.27
C LYS A 141 -11.73 -25.42 10.36
N LEU A 142 -11.62 -25.03 11.63
CA LEU A 142 -11.60 -25.96 12.74
C LEU A 142 -12.95 -26.67 12.91
N SER A 143 -14.07 -25.96 12.71
CA SER A 143 -15.40 -26.56 12.77
C SER A 143 -15.69 -27.51 11.60
N GLU A 144 -15.19 -27.21 10.39
CA GLU A 144 -15.30 -28.10 9.22
C GLU A 144 -14.54 -29.43 9.42
N ILE A 145 -13.37 -29.41 10.05
CA ILE A 145 -12.55 -30.61 10.31
C ILE A 145 -13.22 -31.60 11.28
N VAL A 146 -14.18 -31.13 12.08
CA VAL A 146 -14.86 -31.94 13.10
C VAL A 146 -16.02 -32.76 12.53
N VAL A 147 -16.51 -32.44 11.32
CA VAL A 147 -17.61 -33.15 10.66
C VAL A 147 -17.06 -34.13 9.61
N ARG A 148 -17.29 -35.43 9.83
CA ARG A 148 -16.91 -36.49 8.87
C ARG A 148 -18.13 -37.05 8.16
N VAL A 149 -17.95 -37.49 6.92
CA VAL A 149 -19.00 -38.15 6.13
C VAL A 149 -18.78 -39.66 6.16
N CYS A 150 -19.81 -40.43 6.50
CA CYS A 150 -19.75 -41.89 6.47
C CYS A 150 -19.75 -42.40 5.01
N HIS A 151 -18.71 -43.12 4.58
CA HIS A 151 -18.61 -43.64 3.21
C HIS A 151 -19.68 -44.68 2.80
N ARG A 152 -20.43 -45.23 3.77
CA ARG A 152 -21.51 -46.18 3.48
C ARG A 152 -22.87 -45.52 3.26
N CYS A 153 -23.20 -44.50 4.03
CA CYS A 153 -24.54 -43.89 4.05
C CYS A 153 -24.56 -42.38 3.77
N ASN A 154 -23.39 -41.76 3.56
CA ASN A 154 -23.22 -40.32 3.36
C ASN A 154 -23.79 -39.42 4.48
N VAL A 155 -24.06 -39.96 5.66
CA VAL A 155 -24.49 -39.17 6.83
C VAL A 155 -23.27 -38.48 7.44
N GLN A 156 -23.44 -37.19 7.79
CA GLN A 156 -22.45 -36.40 8.51
C GLN A 156 -22.48 -36.72 10.00
N TYR A 157 -21.31 -36.89 10.62
CA TYR A 157 -21.20 -37.18 12.05
C TYR A 157 -20.00 -36.46 12.68
N VAL A 158 -20.12 -36.14 13.97
CA VAL A 158 -19.08 -35.50 14.78
C VAL A 158 -18.46 -36.52 15.72
N LYS A 159 -17.13 -36.67 15.71
CA LYS A 159 -16.42 -37.61 16.58
C LYS A 159 -16.04 -36.91 17.90
N GLN A 160 -16.82 -37.10 18.97
CA GLN A 160 -16.46 -36.66 20.31
C GLN A 160 -15.63 -37.75 21.03
N ASP A 161 -14.45 -37.37 21.55
CA ASP A 161 -13.63 -38.19 22.47
C ASP A 161 -13.37 -39.64 22.01
N GLY A 162 -13.10 -39.82 20.72
CA GLY A 162 -12.74 -41.13 20.17
C GLY A 162 -13.93 -42.09 19.98
N CYS A 163 -15.16 -41.72 20.34
CA CYS A 163 -16.34 -42.54 20.19
C CYS A 163 -17.28 -41.99 19.10
N ASN A 164 -17.65 -42.83 18.14
CA ASN A 164 -18.59 -42.45 17.08
C ASN A 164 -20.02 -42.51 17.66
N LYS A 165 -20.53 -41.41 18.22
CA LYS A 165 -21.97 -41.29 18.49
C LYS A 165 -22.67 -40.83 17.21
N MET A 166 -23.51 -41.69 16.64
CA MET A 166 -24.52 -41.26 15.68
C MET A 166 -25.64 -40.60 16.47
N THR A 167 -25.93 -39.34 16.18
CA THR A 167 -27.22 -38.71 16.53
C THR A 167 -28.29 -39.15 15.56
#